data_AF-A0A0F2TQ18-F1
#
_entry.id   AF-A0A0F2TQ18-F1
#
_cell.length_a   1.000
_cell.length_b   1.000
_cell.length_c   1.000
_cell.angle_alpha   90.00
_cell.angle_beta   90.00
_cell.angle_gamma   90.00
#
_symmetry.space_group_name_H-M   'P 1'
#
loop_
_entity.id
_entity.type
_entity.pdbx_description
1 polymer ?
#
loop_
_entity_poly.entity_id
_entity_poly.type
_entity_poly.pdbx_seq_one_letter_code
_entity_poly.pdbx_strand_id
1 'polypeptide(L)'
;MREQNVDTVHPGGTVITRAGDDIRWWTWAGYRANATLAGLTDERQRFSDEYLRLRTDLTPQMWKTAAADAVSRLCLPDIDVKAMRGLKLHEALPERLAMATLATRMADLESAKAVLSEPVRFSLRAE
;
A
#
# COMPACT_ATOMS: atom_id res chain seq x y z
N MET A 1 17.64 -2.64 -14.97
CA MET A 1 16.71 -2.76 -13.83
C MET A 1 15.23 -2.87 -14.21
N ARG A 2 14.81 -2.65 -15.49
CA ARG A 2 13.42 -2.92 -15.95
C ARG A 2 13.19 -4.32 -16.55
N GLU A 3 14.23 -5.05 -16.93
CA GLU A 3 14.11 -6.30 -17.68
C GLU A 3 13.91 -7.58 -16.83
N GLN A 4 14.01 -7.51 -15.50
CA GLN A 4 13.73 -8.65 -14.60
C GLN A 4 12.29 -8.62 -14.02
N ASN A 5 11.49 -7.61 -14.38
CA ASN A 5 10.21 -7.27 -13.75
C ASN A 5 9.02 -7.32 -14.74
N VAL A 6 9.12 -8.14 -15.79
CA VAL A 6 8.08 -8.23 -16.83
C VAL A 6 6.75 -8.72 -16.23
N ASP A 7 6.80 -9.56 -15.20
CA ASP A 7 5.60 -10.10 -14.54
C ASP A 7 5.03 -9.19 -13.43
N THR A 8 5.69 -8.06 -13.14
CA THR A 8 5.33 -7.16 -12.03
C THR A 8 4.86 -5.78 -12.51
N VAL A 9 4.89 -5.55 -13.83
CA VAL A 9 4.46 -4.31 -14.46
C VAL A 9 3.57 -4.67 -15.64
N HIS A 10 2.43 -4.00 -15.79
CA HIS A 10 1.57 -4.18 -16.95
C HIS A 10 1.12 -2.81 -17.47
N PRO A 11 1.14 -2.57 -18.80
CA PRO A 11 0.76 -1.25 -19.35
C PRO A 11 -0.72 -0.92 -19.15
N GLY A 12 -1.56 -1.93 -18.88
CA GLY A 12 -2.98 -1.76 -18.62
C GLY A 12 -3.38 -1.55 -17.16
N GLY A 13 -2.41 -1.41 -16.24
CA GLY A 13 -2.66 -1.16 -14.81
C GLY A 13 -1.77 -1.98 -13.88
N THR A 14 -2.18 -2.09 -12.61
CA THR A 14 -1.38 -2.75 -11.58
C THR A 14 -1.46 -4.29 -11.66
N VAL A 15 -0.51 -4.96 -11.01
CA VAL A 15 -0.40 -6.42 -11.06
C VAL A 15 -0.45 -7.02 -9.66
N ILE A 16 -1.26 -8.05 -9.47
CA ILE A 16 -1.20 -8.91 -8.28
C ILE A 16 -0.52 -10.22 -8.68
N THR A 17 0.62 -10.50 -8.07
CA THR A 17 1.33 -11.78 -8.23
C THR A 17 1.08 -12.68 -7.03
N ARG A 18 0.93 -13.98 -7.27
CA ARG A 18 0.89 -15.01 -6.22
C ARG A 18 1.98 -16.05 -6.45
N ALA A 19 2.80 -16.31 -5.44
CA ALA A 19 3.73 -17.43 -5.34
C ALA A 19 3.51 -18.13 -3.99
N GLY A 20 2.85 -19.29 -4.00
CA GLY A 20 2.37 -19.94 -2.77
C GLY A 20 1.50 -18.99 -1.93
N ASP A 21 1.90 -18.77 -0.68
CA ASP A 21 1.26 -17.84 0.27
C ASP A 21 1.76 -16.39 0.14
N ASP A 22 2.68 -16.10 -0.77
CA ASP A 22 3.17 -14.74 -0.99
C ASP A 22 2.36 -14.05 -2.09
N ILE A 23 1.38 -13.26 -1.66
CA ILE A 23 0.56 -12.43 -2.54
C ILE A 23 1.05 -11.00 -2.46
N ARG A 24 1.48 -10.45 -3.60
CA ARG A 24 1.97 -9.07 -3.71
C ARG A 24 1.20 -8.30 -4.75
N TRP A 25 0.80 -7.09 -4.40
CA TRP A 25 0.24 -6.10 -5.30
C TRP A 25 1.29 -5.08 -5.68
N TRP A 26 1.72 -5.13 -6.94
CA TRP A 26 2.70 -4.22 -7.53
C TRP A 26 2.01 -2.96 -8.02
N THR A 27 2.14 -1.90 -7.24
CA THR A 27 1.51 -0.59 -7.49
C THR A 27 2.46 0.39 -8.15
N TRP A 28 3.76 0.30 -7.88
CA TRP A 28 4.78 1.26 -8.31
C TRP A 28 4.46 2.72 -7.96
N ALA A 29 3.59 2.93 -6.97
CA ALA A 29 3.05 4.24 -6.62
C ALA A 29 3.96 5.03 -5.65
N GLY A 30 5.06 4.42 -5.22
CA GLY A 30 5.98 4.99 -4.24
C GLY A 30 5.51 4.79 -2.80
N TYR A 31 6.42 5.10 -1.87
CA TYR A 31 6.25 4.77 -0.46
C TYR A 31 5.01 5.41 0.20
N ARG A 32 4.73 6.70 -0.07
CA ARG A 32 3.63 7.43 0.57
C ARG A 32 2.25 6.92 0.14
N ALA A 33 2.09 6.67 -1.16
CA ALA A 33 0.87 6.07 -1.70
C ALA A 33 0.67 4.66 -1.14
N ASN A 34 1.72 3.84 -1.10
CA ASN A 34 1.64 2.49 -0.55
C ASN A 34 1.41 2.47 0.96
N ALA A 35 1.97 3.41 1.72
CA ALA A 35 1.66 3.59 3.15
C ALA A 35 0.18 3.91 3.36
N THR A 36 -0.38 4.76 2.49
CA THR A 36 -1.80 5.14 2.52
C THR A 36 -2.71 3.94 2.19
N LEU A 37 -2.34 3.16 1.16
CA LEU A 37 -3.05 1.93 0.79
C LEU A 37 -2.96 0.85 1.87
N ALA A 38 -1.82 0.74 2.57
CA ALA A 38 -1.66 -0.18 3.69
C ALA A 38 -2.58 0.16 4.88
N GLY A 39 -3.02 1.42 5.01
CA GLY A 39 -4.05 1.80 5.99
C GLY A 39 -5.40 1.14 5.77
N LEU A 40 -5.66 0.60 4.57
CA LEU A 40 -6.90 -0.13 4.25
C LEU A 40 -6.86 -1.61 4.67
N THR A 41 -5.68 -2.13 4.99
CA THR A 41 -5.52 -3.53 5.38
C THR A 41 -5.51 -3.64 6.90
N ASP A 42 -6.39 -4.49 7.46
CA ASP A 42 -6.44 -4.75 8.91
C ASP A 42 -5.15 -5.40 9.45
N GLU A 43 -4.36 -5.99 8.55
CA GLU A 43 -3.08 -6.59 8.87
C GLU A 43 -1.97 -5.56 8.64
N ARG A 44 -1.01 -5.46 9.58
CA ARG A 44 0.24 -4.71 9.42
C ARG A 44 1.16 -5.38 8.39
N GLN A 45 0.66 -5.57 7.18
CA GLN A 45 1.39 -6.20 6.11
C GLN A 45 2.54 -5.30 5.68
N ARG A 46 3.67 -5.91 5.34
CA ARG A 46 4.83 -5.18 4.84
C ARG A 46 4.49 -4.57 3.47
N PHE A 47 4.67 -3.27 3.37
CA PHE A 47 4.66 -2.54 2.10
C PHE A 47 6.04 -1.97 1.82
N SER A 48 6.37 -1.79 0.55
CA SER A 48 7.52 -1.06 0.05
C SER A 48 7.05 0.11 -0.83
N ASP A 49 7.97 0.80 -1.48
CA ASP A 49 7.69 1.77 -2.54
C ASP A 49 7.18 1.13 -3.84
N GLU A 50 7.44 -0.16 -4.05
CA GLU A 50 7.05 -0.89 -5.27
C GLU A 50 5.77 -1.72 -5.12
N TYR A 51 5.57 -2.34 -3.95
CA TYR A 51 4.47 -3.28 -3.74
C TYR A 51 3.89 -3.26 -2.32
N LEU A 52 2.67 -3.78 -2.19
CA LEU A 52 2.05 -4.15 -0.92
C LEU A 52 1.89 -5.66 -0.85
N ARG A 53 2.20 -6.27 0.30
CA ARG A 53 1.76 -7.64 0.55
C ARG A 53 0.26 -7.65 0.82
N LEU A 54 -0.43 -8.68 0.36
CA LEU A 54 -1.86 -8.92 0.60
C LEU A 54 -2.09 -10.24 1.36
N ARG A 55 -3.28 -10.37 1.94
CA ARG A 55 -3.73 -11.58 2.67
C ARG A 55 -3.65 -12.82 1.77
N THR A 56 -3.24 -13.95 2.34
CA THR A 56 -2.87 -15.16 1.57
C THR A 56 -4.06 -15.86 0.93
N ASP A 57 -5.26 -15.69 1.48
CA ASP A 57 -6.52 -16.21 0.95
C ASP A 57 -7.20 -15.26 -0.06
N LEU A 58 -6.53 -14.17 -0.49
CA LEU A 58 -7.10 -13.21 -1.42
C LEU A 58 -7.50 -13.84 -2.75
N THR A 59 -8.79 -13.84 -3.06
CA THR A 59 -9.31 -14.23 -4.38
C THR A 59 -9.58 -13.01 -5.27
N PRO A 60 -9.64 -13.18 -6.61
CA PRO A 60 -10.03 -12.10 -7.52
C PRO A 60 -11.41 -11.49 -7.21
N GLN A 61 -12.34 -12.31 -6.72
CA GLN A 61 -13.68 -11.84 -6.34
C GLN A 61 -13.63 -11.00 -5.05
N MET A 62 -12.87 -11.45 -4.03
CA MET A 62 -12.62 -10.66 -2.82
C MET A 62 -11.95 -9.33 -3.15
N TRP A 63 -10.96 -9.33 -4.05
CA TRP A 63 -10.32 -8.12 -4.52
C TRP A 63 -11.32 -7.15 -5.13
N LYS A 64 -12.16 -7.61 -6.06
CA LYS A 64 -13.15 -6.75 -6.73
C LYS A 64 -14.11 -6.10 -5.75
N THR A 65 -14.61 -6.85 -4.77
CA THR A 65 -15.48 -6.30 -3.71
C THR A 65 -14.72 -5.32 -2.83
N ALA A 66 -13.52 -5.69 -2.35
CA ALA A 66 -12.74 -4.86 -1.45
C ALA A 66 -12.28 -3.54 -2.11
N ALA A 67 -11.86 -3.59 -3.38
CA ALA A 67 -11.37 -2.43 -4.13
C ALA A 67 -12.48 -1.41 -4.42
N ALA A 68 -13.71 -1.88 -4.71
CA ALA A 68 -14.86 -1.00 -4.90
C ALA A 68 -15.17 -0.18 -3.64
N ASP A 69 -15.07 -0.81 -2.47
CA ASP A 69 -15.30 -0.15 -1.17
C ASP A 69 -14.05 0.56 -0.63
N ALA A 70 -12.87 0.33 -1.20
CA ALA A 70 -11.60 0.84 -0.68
C ALA A 70 -11.48 2.36 -0.86
N VAL A 71 -11.96 2.90 -1.99
CA VAL A 71 -11.84 4.33 -2.31
C VAL A 71 -12.54 5.21 -1.27
N SER A 72 -13.70 4.79 -0.77
CA SER A 72 -14.45 5.53 0.26
C SER A 72 -13.89 5.34 1.67
N ARG A 73 -13.02 4.34 1.88
CA ARG A 73 -12.41 4.01 3.18
C ARG A 73 -10.98 4.53 3.33
N LEU A 74 -10.41 5.16 2.30
CA LEU A 74 -9.07 5.74 2.36
C LEU A 74 -8.98 6.71 3.55
N CYS A 75 -8.00 6.48 4.40
CA CYS A 75 -7.75 7.22 5.61
C CYS A 75 -6.27 7.58 5.73
N LEU A 76 -5.94 8.40 6.73
CA LEU A 76 -4.54 8.70 7.02
C LEU A 76 -3.82 7.43 7.45
N PRO A 77 -2.58 7.19 6.98
CA PRO A 77 -1.82 6.02 7.36
C PRO A 77 -1.50 6.06 8.86
N ASP A 78 -1.46 4.88 9.48
CA ASP A 78 -0.97 4.75 10.85
C ASP A 78 0.55 4.98 10.86
N ILE A 79 1.02 5.73 11.87
CA ILE A 79 2.44 6.04 12.03
C ILE A 79 3.00 5.15 13.14
N ASP A 80 4.06 4.39 12.85
CA ASP A 80 4.76 3.68 13.92
C ASP A 80 5.39 4.70 14.86
N VAL A 81 4.86 4.77 16.09
CA VAL A 81 5.36 5.64 17.17
C VAL A 81 6.86 5.42 17.43
N LYS A 82 7.40 4.22 17.16
CA LYS A 82 8.84 3.95 17.26
C LYS A 82 9.65 4.71 16.19
N ALA A 83 9.11 4.86 14.99
CA ALA A 83 9.74 5.66 13.94
C ALA A 83 9.72 7.16 14.26
N MET A 84 8.82 7.62 15.13
CA MET A 84 8.78 9.03 15.57
C MET A 84 9.86 9.41 16.58
N ARG A 85 10.30 8.49 17.45
CA ARG A 85 11.19 8.81 18.59
C ARG A 85 12.57 9.34 18.19
N GLY A 86 12.93 9.28 16.91
CA GLY A 86 14.17 9.87 16.37
C GLY A 86 13.98 11.24 15.70
N LEU A 87 12.76 11.77 15.61
CA LEU A 87 12.48 13.00 14.87
C LEU A 87 12.44 14.21 15.79
N LYS A 88 13.27 15.24 15.57
CA LYS A 88 13.25 16.49 16.38
C LYS A 88 11.86 17.12 16.57
N LEU A 89 10.92 16.82 15.69
CA LEU A 89 9.52 17.23 15.79
C LEU A 89 8.82 16.70 17.05
N HIS A 90 9.17 15.50 17.54
CA HIS A 90 8.60 14.91 18.75
C HIS A 90 9.07 15.60 20.04
N GLU A 91 10.21 16.27 20.01
CA GLU A 91 10.75 17.04 21.15
C GLU A 91 10.10 18.43 21.25
N ALA A 92 9.51 18.91 20.14
CA ALA A 92 8.95 20.26 20.03
C ALA A 92 7.42 20.32 20.09
N LEU A 93 6.72 19.19 19.97
CA LEU A 93 5.26 19.12 19.94
C LEU A 93 4.72 18.01 20.86
N PRO A 94 3.54 18.20 21.47
CA PRO A 94 2.80 17.10 22.09
C PRO A 94 2.61 15.94 21.13
N GLU A 95 2.76 14.71 21.62
CA GLU A 95 2.79 13.46 20.83
C GLU A 95 1.62 13.35 19.83
N ARG A 96 0.40 13.68 20.26
CA ARG A 96 -0.80 13.64 19.40
C ARG A 96 -0.71 14.57 18.19
N LEU A 97 -0.09 15.74 18.33
CA LEU A 97 0.10 16.70 17.24
C LEU A 97 1.23 16.27 16.31
N ALA A 98 2.33 15.73 16.86
CA ALA A 98 3.41 15.16 16.06
C ALA A 98 2.90 14.00 15.18
N MET A 99 2.11 13.08 15.76
CA MET A 99 1.46 11.97 15.06
C MET A 99 0.54 12.46 13.93
N ALA A 100 -0.40 13.36 14.22
CA ALA A 100 -1.34 13.87 13.23
C ALA A 100 -0.62 14.61 12.07
N THR A 101 0.45 15.33 12.39
CA THR A 101 1.26 16.04 11.38
C THR A 101 2.00 15.05 10.49
N LEU A 102 2.61 14.00 11.06
CA LEU A 102 3.33 12.98 10.31
C LEU A 102 2.37 12.13 9.46
N ALA A 103 1.23 11.72 10.01
CA ALA A 103 0.19 10.99 9.28
C ALA A 103 -0.27 11.80 8.05
N THR A 104 -0.58 13.09 8.24
CA THR A 104 -0.96 13.98 7.14
C THR A 104 0.15 14.14 6.10
N ARG A 105 1.42 14.26 6.52
CA ARG A 105 2.55 14.38 5.60
C ARG A 105 2.91 13.09 4.89
N MET A 106 2.63 11.94 5.48
CA MET A 106 2.91 10.65 4.88
C MET A 106 1.80 10.22 3.93
N ALA A 107 0.55 10.64 4.21
CA ALA A 107 -0.60 10.36 3.36
C ALA A 107 -0.40 10.88 1.93
N ASP A 108 -0.78 10.06 0.96
CA ASP A 108 -0.96 10.40 -0.44
C ASP A 108 -2.27 9.78 -0.94
N LEU A 109 -3.37 10.42 -0.56
CA LEU A 109 -4.73 9.95 -0.82
C LEU A 109 -5.07 9.98 -2.31
N GLU A 110 -4.58 10.98 -3.05
CA GLU A 110 -4.83 11.11 -4.48
C GLU A 110 -4.15 10.00 -5.27
N SER A 111 -2.86 9.74 -5.03
CA SER A 111 -2.17 8.63 -5.68
C SER A 111 -2.73 7.28 -5.25
N ALA A 112 -3.09 7.09 -3.98
CA ALA A 112 -3.74 5.86 -3.52
C ALA A 112 -5.09 5.61 -4.22
N LYS A 113 -5.90 6.66 -4.39
CA LYS A 113 -7.17 6.58 -5.11
C LYS A 113 -6.98 6.28 -6.60
N ALA A 114 -5.99 6.90 -7.23
CA ALA A 114 -5.66 6.63 -8.63
C ALA A 114 -5.31 5.15 -8.82
N VAL A 115 -4.43 4.61 -7.97
CA VAL A 115 -4.01 3.20 -7.99
C VAL A 115 -5.18 2.23 -7.79
N LEU A 116 -6.10 2.53 -6.87
CA LEU A 116 -7.32 1.72 -6.66
C LEU A 116 -8.29 1.74 -7.85
N SER A 117 -8.22 2.79 -8.67
CA SER A 117 -9.07 2.95 -9.86
C SER A 117 -8.47 2.30 -11.10
N GLU A 118 -7.20 1.88 -11.05
CA GLU A 118 -6.55 1.20 -12.17
C GLU A 118 -7.03 -0.25 -12.30
N PRO A 119 -7.13 -0.78 -13.54
CA PRO A 119 -7.37 -2.20 -13.74
C PRO A 119 -6.27 -3.03 -13.07
N VAL A 120 -6.66 -4.16 -12.48
CA VAL A 120 -5.73 -5.07 -11.81
C VAL A 120 -5.68 -6.40 -12.52
N ARG A 121 -4.46 -6.88 -12.83
CA ARG A 121 -4.24 -8.19 -13.44
C ARG A 121 -3.67 -9.16 -12.42
N PHE A 122 -4.25 -10.36 -12.35
CA PHE A 122 -3.72 -11.45 -11.54
C PHE A 122 -2.73 -12.28 -12.35
N SER A 123 -1.57 -12.58 -11.76
CA SER A 123 -0.52 -13.43 -12.33
C SER A 123 -0.07 -14.46 -11.30
N LEU A 124 0.17 -15.69 -11.77
CA LEU A 124 0.77 -16.75 -10.96
C LEU A 124 2.28 -16.75 -11.26
N ARG A 125 3.10 -16.74 -10.21
CA ARG A 125 4.54 -16.96 -10.34
C ARG A 125 4.86 -18.38 -9.89
N ALA A 126 5.71 -19.08 -10.64
CA ALA A 126 6.30 -20.32 -10.19
C ALA A 126 7.27 -20.00 -9.03
N GLU A 127 7.28 -20.87 -8.02
CA GLU A 127 8.22 -20.82 -6.89
C GLU A 127 9.68 -21.07 -7.32
#